data_AF-A0A8J4WD58-F1
#
_entry.id   AF-A0A8J4WD58-F1
#
_cell.length_a   1.000
_cell.length_b   1.000
_cell.length_c   1.000
_cell.angle_alpha   90.00
_cell.angle_beta   90.00
_cell.angle_gamma   90.00
#
_symmetry.space_group_name_H-M   'P 1'
#
loop_
_entity.id
_entity.type
_entity.pdbx_description
1 polymer ?
#
loop_
_entity_poly.entity_id
_entity_poly.type
_entity_poly.pdbx_seq_one_letter_code
_entity_poly.pdbx_strand_id
1 'polypeptide(L)'
;MSKDEAVSQLTFGVCSEVYRKFHRLRDRFYSWRHLSWLILLISALNVICIGGKRRAFGIFIAALHTAYNETSMTELNWIGDSYASLGFFLMPFATTAIITLNRPYRMTMFLAGVIIFVSCMTSAAVPDPSYLFLTHTVLHGIGSTLILCGTSLVTGDYFDKTHRYHVLATAFVSGGPYGVLIFGPLFSYWIHDYSWQQAFVYSGILFLLMTWLGAITFLPRYMFDYGEAVDDNGTVNEMTVKQSEPKPEDSRPSPILLRNLPKASDGRGWAFCSVEHIRRNPQVILWGFERLLQNIVVYGLLMNLTSYVSEALNNELIRGAKVNLYFGLGESFVFTVGALIGDRIRGHLPLVYLIGAAFAALFLFIVQNSYTDINVVYVLAGFTGAAVGVGNTFLYATAEEVMLVHGSIAFPMTKMVAGVGMLIAPVFSGGVIDKFGYRGFFISMAVLVLIRVVLMAVICFVLRYKQKIAMKKEAENEKLNPKEDIIHCCQYTSSDCGLSKSEKQNTGEIRMTDTANLEQEISASASWYKTDQQKVP
;
A
#
# COMPACT_ATOMS: atom_id res chain seq x y z
N MET A 1 16.67 19.69 53.71
CA MET A 1 16.01 18.63 52.93
C MET A 1 17.09 17.83 52.25
N SER A 2 17.37 16.63 52.75
CA SER A 2 18.38 15.74 52.14
C SER A 2 17.87 15.21 50.80
N LYS A 3 18.79 14.77 49.92
CA LYS A 3 18.43 14.16 48.63
C LYS A 3 17.51 12.93 48.83
N ASP A 4 17.69 12.22 49.94
CA ASP A 4 16.90 11.04 50.29
C ASP A 4 15.50 11.41 50.81
N GLU A 5 15.34 12.53 51.51
CA GLU A 5 14.02 13.10 51.85
C GLU A 5 13.26 13.60 50.62
N ALA A 6 13.97 14.18 49.64
CA ALA A 6 13.36 14.61 48.39
C ALA A 6 12.86 13.43 47.54
N VAL A 7 13.63 12.33 47.49
CA VAL A 7 13.28 11.10 46.78
C VAL A 7 12.14 10.33 47.48
N SER A 8 12.10 10.34 48.81
CA SER A 8 11.02 9.70 49.57
C SER A 8 9.68 10.46 49.47
N GLN A 9 9.70 11.80 49.42
CA GLN A 9 8.49 12.58 49.15
C GLN A 9 7.99 12.47 47.70
N LEU A 10 8.91 12.34 46.73
CA LEU A 10 8.55 12.07 45.32
C LEU A 10 7.91 10.68 45.12
N THR A 11 8.21 9.71 45.98
CA THR A 11 7.70 8.33 45.88
C THR A 11 6.37 8.10 46.60
N PHE A 12 5.86 9.05 47.40
CA PHE A 12 4.59 8.92 48.14
C PHE A 12 3.55 9.99 47.83
N GLY A 13 3.80 10.91 46.89
CA GLY A 13 2.78 11.85 46.45
C GLY A 13 1.65 11.17 45.65
N VAL A 14 0.43 11.71 45.73
CA VAL A 14 -0.74 11.28 44.92
C VAL A 14 -0.38 11.19 43.42
N CYS A 15 0.44 12.12 42.92
CA CYS A 15 0.96 12.08 41.55
C CYS A 15 1.83 10.85 41.25
N SER A 16 2.63 10.37 42.21
CA SER A 16 3.45 9.15 42.06
C SER A 16 2.59 7.88 42.02
N GLU A 17 1.47 7.88 42.74
CA GLU A 17 0.54 6.75 42.81
C GLU A 17 -0.35 6.70 41.56
N VAL A 18 -0.83 7.86 41.11
CA VAL A 18 -1.48 8.02 39.80
C VAL A 18 -0.52 7.62 38.68
N TYR A 19 0.74 8.06 38.73
CA TYR A 19 1.77 7.66 37.77
C TYR A 19 2.01 6.14 37.76
N ARG A 20 2.17 5.50 38.93
CA ARG A 20 2.30 4.03 39.03
C ARG A 20 1.06 3.28 38.55
N LYS A 21 -0.14 3.79 38.82
CA LYS A 21 -1.38 3.19 38.36
C LYS A 21 -1.50 3.30 36.84
N PHE A 22 -1.14 4.45 36.28
CA PHE A 22 -1.09 4.68 34.84
C PHE A 22 -0.04 3.80 34.16
N HIS A 23 1.16 3.68 34.72
CA HIS A 23 2.21 2.80 34.23
C HIS A 23 1.76 1.34 34.19
N ARG A 24 1.17 0.83 35.29
CA ARG A 24 0.62 -0.53 35.33
C ARG A 24 -0.51 -0.78 34.33
N LEU A 25 -1.42 0.19 34.15
CA LEU A 25 -2.49 0.12 33.15
C LEU A 25 -1.91 0.09 31.72
N ARG A 26 -0.92 0.94 31.47
CA ARG A 26 -0.21 1.01 30.20
C ARG A 26 0.50 -0.31 29.88
N ASP A 27 1.22 -0.88 30.83
CA ASP A 27 1.94 -2.14 30.62
C ASP A 27 0.95 -3.30 30.41
N ARG A 28 -0.17 -3.33 31.16
CA ARG A 28 -1.27 -4.29 30.94
C ARG A 28 -1.92 -4.15 29.57
N PHE A 29 -2.06 -2.94 29.06
CA PHE A 29 -2.61 -2.69 27.74
C PHE A 29 -1.67 -3.21 26.64
N TYR A 30 -0.36 -2.98 26.78
CA TYR A 30 0.61 -3.44 25.80
C TYR A 30 0.87 -4.95 25.88
N SER A 31 0.79 -5.57 27.05
CA SER A 31 0.89 -7.03 27.19
C SER A 31 -0.39 -7.78 26.78
N TRP A 32 -1.38 -7.09 26.22
CA TRP A 32 -2.64 -7.72 25.83
C TRP A 32 -2.45 -8.63 24.61
N ARG A 33 -2.84 -9.90 24.75
CA ARG A 33 -2.72 -10.95 23.71
C ARG A 33 -3.30 -10.58 22.33
N HIS A 34 -4.28 -9.67 22.29
CA HIS A 34 -4.95 -9.26 21.06
C HIS A 34 -4.50 -7.89 20.53
N LEU A 35 -3.39 -7.34 21.05
CA LEU A 35 -2.86 -6.03 20.63
C LEU A 35 -2.59 -5.97 19.12
N SER A 36 -2.03 -7.03 18.52
CA SER A 36 -1.76 -7.09 17.08
C SER A 36 -3.02 -6.86 16.24
N TRP A 37 -4.14 -7.48 16.63
CA TRP A 37 -5.44 -7.30 15.98
C TRP A 37 -6.03 -5.90 16.22
N LEU A 38 -5.82 -5.31 17.40
CA LEU A 38 -6.22 -3.93 17.67
C LEU A 38 -5.42 -2.95 16.80
N ILE A 39 -4.11 -3.13 16.68
CA ILE A 39 -3.23 -2.33 15.81
C ILE A 39 -3.69 -2.43 14.35
N LEU A 40 -4.03 -3.64 13.90
CA LEU A 40 -4.56 -3.87 12.56
C LEU A 40 -5.89 -3.13 12.35
N LEU A 41 -6.82 -3.22 13.30
CA LEU A 41 -8.10 -2.53 13.23
C LEU A 41 -7.93 -1.01 13.15
N ILE A 42 -7.10 -0.43 14.03
CA ILE A 42 -6.84 1.02 14.04
C ILE A 42 -6.11 1.46 12.77
N SER A 43 -5.19 0.64 12.25
CA SER A 43 -4.52 0.88 10.97
C SER A 43 -5.52 0.89 9.81
N ALA A 44 -6.41 -0.11 9.75
CA ALA A 44 -7.45 -0.19 8.73
C ALA A 44 -8.39 1.01 8.80
N LEU A 45 -8.86 1.40 9.98
CA LEU A 45 -9.74 2.56 10.17
C LEU A 45 -9.10 3.87 9.71
N ASN A 46 -7.82 4.08 10.02
CA ASN A 46 -7.07 5.26 9.55
C ASN A 46 -6.99 5.30 8.02
N VAL A 47 -6.71 4.16 7.38
CA VAL A 47 -6.65 4.08 5.91
C VAL A 47 -8.03 4.20 5.27
N ILE A 48 -9.09 3.67 5.89
CA ILE A 48 -10.48 3.84 5.46
C ILE A 48 -10.87 5.32 5.52
N CYS A 49 -10.49 6.04 6.57
CA CYS A 49 -10.77 7.48 6.70
C CYS A 49 -10.08 8.30 5.61
N ILE A 50 -8.76 8.18 5.49
CA ILE A 50 -7.98 8.95 4.51
C ILE A 50 -8.30 8.52 3.06
N GLY A 51 -8.38 7.22 2.83
CA GLY A 51 -8.70 6.64 1.52
C GLY A 51 -10.15 6.87 1.09
N GLY A 52 -11.07 6.94 2.05
CA GLY A 52 -12.48 7.25 1.84
C GLY A 52 -12.69 8.70 1.47
N LYS A 53 -12.09 9.64 2.23
CA LYS A 53 -12.13 11.06 1.86
C LYS A 53 -11.65 11.28 0.43
N ARG A 54 -10.54 10.64 0.07
CA ARG A 54 -9.95 10.76 -1.27
C ARG A 54 -10.87 10.32 -2.38
N ARG A 55 -11.53 9.17 -2.22
CA ARG A 55 -12.45 8.64 -3.23
C ARG A 55 -13.75 9.43 -3.31
N ALA A 56 -14.18 10.01 -2.20
CA ALA A 56 -15.38 10.84 -2.11
C ALA A 56 -15.11 12.32 -2.45
N PHE A 57 -13.86 12.71 -2.76
CA PHE A 57 -13.51 14.13 -2.92
C PHE A 57 -14.14 14.77 -4.17
N GLY A 58 -14.50 13.99 -5.19
CA GLY A 58 -15.29 14.50 -6.33
C GLY A 58 -16.62 15.16 -5.93
N ILE A 59 -17.16 14.85 -4.74
CA ILE A 59 -18.33 15.53 -4.17
C ILE A 59 -17.98 16.96 -3.72
N PHE A 60 -16.79 17.16 -3.13
CA PHE A 60 -16.28 18.51 -2.84
C PHE A 60 -16.03 19.30 -4.12
N ILE A 61 -15.50 18.66 -5.17
CA ILE A 61 -15.28 19.30 -6.47
C ILE A 61 -16.59 19.79 -7.07
N ALA A 62 -17.62 18.94 -7.11
CA ALA A 62 -18.94 19.34 -7.61
C ALA A 62 -19.53 20.54 -6.83
N ALA A 63 -19.35 20.55 -5.50
CA ALA A 63 -19.80 21.65 -4.66
C ALA A 63 -18.98 22.94 -4.84
N LEU A 64 -17.66 22.83 -4.97
CA LEU A 64 -16.77 23.96 -5.22
C LEU A 64 -16.99 24.57 -6.61
N HIS A 65 -17.25 23.74 -7.62
CA HIS A 65 -17.59 24.20 -8.96
C HIS A 65 -18.87 25.04 -8.95
N THR A 66 -19.86 24.65 -8.14
CA THR A 66 -21.10 25.42 -7.95
C THR A 66 -20.88 26.71 -7.16
N ALA A 67 -19.95 26.71 -6.18
CA ALA A 67 -19.65 27.87 -5.35
C ALA A 67 -18.75 28.91 -6.06
N TYR A 68 -17.87 28.46 -6.95
CA TYR A 68 -16.87 29.26 -7.64
C TYR A 68 -16.97 29.08 -9.16
N ASN A 69 -18.01 29.67 -9.74
CA ASN A 69 -18.34 29.54 -11.18
C ASN A 69 -17.23 30.04 -12.13
N GLU A 70 -16.27 30.85 -11.65
CA GLU A 70 -15.18 31.39 -12.47
C GLU A 70 -13.97 30.46 -12.56
N THR A 71 -13.94 29.39 -11.75
CA THR A 71 -12.81 28.44 -11.73
C THR A 71 -12.99 27.30 -12.71
N SER A 72 -11.92 26.95 -13.42
CA SER A 72 -11.93 25.85 -14.40
C SER A 72 -12.06 24.48 -13.72
N MET A 73 -12.66 23.51 -14.41
CA MET A 73 -12.74 22.13 -13.91
C MET A 73 -11.34 21.53 -13.70
N THR A 74 -10.38 21.92 -14.55
CA THR A 74 -8.97 21.54 -14.41
C THR A 74 -8.38 21.98 -13.08
N GLU A 75 -8.61 23.23 -12.68
CA GLU A 75 -8.07 23.80 -11.44
C GLU A 75 -8.66 23.13 -10.20
N LEU A 76 -9.97 22.93 -10.18
CA LEU A 76 -10.65 22.22 -9.10
C LEU A 76 -10.18 20.76 -8.98
N ASN A 77 -10.05 20.07 -10.11
CA ASN A 77 -9.52 18.70 -10.12
C ASN A 77 -8.08 18.65 -9.59
N TRP A 78 -7.25 19.65 -9.89
CA TRP A 78 -5.92 19.74 -9.30
C TRP A 78 -5.97 19.88 -7.79
N ILE A 79 -6.89 20.66 -7.23
CA ILE A 79 -7.05 20.75 -5.77
C ILE A 79 -7.40 19.37 -5.17
N GLY A 80 -8.27 18.61 -5.83
CA GLY A 80 -8.70 17.29 -5.36
C GLY A 80 -7.64 16.19 -5.49
N ASP A 81 -6.90 16.15 -6.59
CA ASP A 81 -5.92 15.10 -6.85
C ASP A 81 -4.56 15.38 -6.20
N SER A 82 -4.18 16.66 -6.08
CA SER A 82 -2.80 17.03 -5.72
C SER A 82 -2.43 16.66 -4.28
N TYR A 83 -3.36 16.71 -3.33
CA TYR A 83 -3.05 16.33 -1.95
C TYR A 83 -2.67 14.84 -1.85
N ALA A 84 -3.41 13.99 -2.57
CA ALA A 84 -3.17 12.55 -2.56
C ALA A 84 -1.99 12.17 -3.46
N SER A 85 -1.75 12.95 -4.52
CA SER A 85 -0.54 12.89 -5.33
C SER A 85 0.70 13.12 -4.46
N LEU A 86 0.74 14.24 -3.73
CA LEU A 86 1.83 14.58 -2.83
C LEU A 86 1.99 13.49 -1.74
N GLY A 87 0.87 13.02 -1.20
CA GLY A 87 0.82 11.95 -0.21
C GLY A 87 1.52 10.66 -0.66
N PHE A 88 1.30 10.27 -1.91
CA PHE A 88 1.91 9.09 -2.50
C PHE A 88 3.34 9.33 -3.00
N PHE A 89 3.64 10.52 -3.50
CA PHE A 89 4.98 10.91 -3.93
C PHE A 89 5.98 10.90 -2.76
N LEU A 90 5.58 11.40 -1.59
CA LEU A 90 6.44 11.50 -0.41
C LEU A 90 6.64 10.17 0.33
N MET A 91 5.92 9.11 -0.05
CA MET A 91 5.87 7.85 0.70
C MET A 91 7.24 7.16 0.88
N PRO A 92 8.12 7.04 -0.14
CA PRO A 92 9.46 6.46 0.04
C PRO A 92 10.33 7.25 1.01
N PHE A 93 10.24 8.59 0.99
CA PHE A 93 11.01 9.49 1.85
C PHE A 93 10.55 9.38 3.30
N ALA A 94 9.23 9.43 3.54
CA ALA A 94 8.66 9.27 4.87
C ALA A 94 8.93 7.87 5.44
N THR A 95 8.80 6.82 4.62
CA THR A 95 9.11 5.44 5.02
C THR A 95 10.57 5.32 5.45
N THR A 96 11.49 5.85 4.66
CA THR A 96 12.93 5.91 4.96
C THR A 96 13.17 6.63 6.29
N ALA A 97 12.63 7.84 6.46
CA ALA A 97 12.77 8.62 7.69
C ALA A 97 12.28 7.87 8.93
N ILE A 98 11.08 7.26 8.88
CA ILE A 98 10.51 6.49 9.98
C ILE A 98 11.41 5.31 10.36
N ILE A 99 11.93 4.56 9.37
CA ILE A 99 12.81 3.43 9.62
C ILE A 99 14.14 3.89 10.24
N THR A 100 14.76 4.96 9.70
CA THR A 100 16.05 5.48 10.20
C THR A 100 15.96 6.09 11.60
N LEU A 101 14.79 6.59 12.00
CA LEU A 101 14.56 7.16 13.33
C LEU A 101 14.14 6.10 14.37
N ASN A 102 14.45 4.82 14.14
CA ASN A 102 14.05 3.69 14.98
C ASN A 102 12.53 3.57 15.16
N ARG A 103 11.78 3.72 14.06
CA ARG A 103 10.33 3.44 13.97
C ARG A 103 9.49 4.17 15.02
N PRO A 104 9.51 5.52 15.09
CA PRO A 104 8.80 6.28 16.12
C PRO A 104 7.29 6.39 15.83
N TYR A 105 6.58 5.28 15.65
CA TYR A 105 5.20 5.22 15.15
C TYR A 105 4.22 6.12 15.91
N ARG A 106 4.33 6.20 17.24
CA ARG A 106 3.46 7.05 18.07
C ARG A 106 3.59 8.53 17.70
N MET A 107 4.83 9.01 17.62
CA MET A 107 5.12 10.40 17.27
C MET A 107 4.73 10.69 15.82
N THR A 108 4.98 9.75 14.91
CA THR A 108 4.55 9.84 13.51
C THR A 108 3.03 10.03 13.41
N MET A 109 2.24 9.21 14.10
CA MET A 109 0.78 9.31 14.09
C MET A 109 0.28 10.57 14.79
N PHE A 110 0.87 10.95 15.92
CA PHE A 110 0.51 12.19 16.62
C PHE A 110 0.69 13.42 15.73
N LEU A 111 1.87 13.56 15.11
CA LEU A 111 2.19 14.65 14.20
C LEU A 111 1.27 14.66 12.98
N ALA A 112 1.01 13.48 12.41
CA ALA A 112 0.11 13.34 11.28
C ALA A 112 -1.31 13.84 11.59
N GLY A 113 -1.85 13.49 12.76
CA GLY A 113 -3.16 13.94 13.21
C GLY A 113 -3.25 15.45 13.35
N VAL A 114 -2.24 16.08 13.95
CA VAL A 114 -2.16 17.55 14.10
C VAL A 114 -2.10 18.22 12.73
N ILE A 115 -1.24 17.75 11.82
CA ILE A 115 -1.09 18.32 10.48
C ILE A 115 -2.40 18.22 9.68
N ILE A 116 -3.07 17.07 9.69
CA ILE A 116 -4.36 16.90 8.99
C ILE A 116 -5.45 17.77 9.60
N PHE A 117 -5.50 17.86 10.93
CA PHE A 117 -6.47 18.73 11.61
C PHE A 117 -6.28 20.18 11.18
N VAL A 118 -5.05 20.70 11.26
CA VAL A 118 -4.73 22.07 10.83
C VAL A 118 -5.05 22.27 9.35
N SER A 119 -4.71 21.29 8.49
CA SER A 119 -5.06 21.34 7.07
C SER A 119 -6.56 21.47 6.85
N CYS A 120 -7.39 20.66 7.51
CA CYS A 120 -8.84 20.73 7.37
C CYS A 120 -9.41 22.04 7.93
N MET A 121 -8.94 22.51 9.10
CA MET A 121 -9.41 23.77 9.68
C MET A 121 -9.06 24.98 8.78
N THR A 122 -7.84 25.02 8.25
CA THR A 122 -7.40 26.09 7.35
C THR A 122 -8.10 26.00 5.98
N SER A 123 -8.38 24.79 5.48
CA SER A 123 -9.15 24.58 4.24
C SER A 123 -10.60 25.04 4.37
N ALA A 124 -11.20 24.93 5.55
CA ALA A 124 -12.57 25.40 5.80
C ALA A 124 -12.69 26.94 5.81
N ALA A 125 -11.59 27.65 6.08
CA ALA A 125 -11.56 29.11 6.22
C ALA A 125 -11.03 29.84 4.98
N VAL A 126 -10.83 29.15 3.85
CA VAL A 126 -10.30 29.78 2.64
C VAL A 126 -11.33 30.72 1.99
N PRO A 127 -10.94 31.93 1.59
CA PRO A 127 -11.82 32.83 0.84
C PRO A 127 -11.91 32.44 -0.64
N ASP A 128 -10.83 31.89 -1.20
CA ASP A 128 -10.68 31.55 -2.61
C ASP A 128 -10.12 30.12 -2.78
N PRO A 129 -10.56 29.36 -3.80
CA PRO A 129 -10.10 27.99 -4.03
C PRO A 129 -8.60 27.86 -4.25
N SER A 130 -7.91 28.89 -4.74
CA SER A 130 -6.45 28.87 -4.93
C SER A 130 -5.71 28.60 -3.62
N TYR A 131 -6.23 29.05 -2.48
CA TYR A 131 -5.61 28.79 -1.18
C TYR A 131 -5.68 27.32 -0.77
N LEU A 132 -6.59 26.52 -1.35
CA LEU A 132 -6.67 25.07 -1.11
C LEU A 132 -5.44 24.33 -1.65
N PHE A 133 -4.69 24.89 -2.60
CA PHE A 133 -3.39 24.32 -2.99
C PHE A 133 -2.41 24.28 -1.82
N LEU A 134 -2.36 25.33 -1.00
CA LEU A 134 -1.48 25.35 0.15
C LEU A 134 -2.08 24.62 1.35
N THR A 135 -3.31 25.00 1.73
CA THR A 135 -3.95 24.52 2.96
C THR A 135 -4.38 23.06 2.86
N HIS A 136 -4.93 22.65 1.72
CA HIS A 136 -5.36 21.28 1.50
C HIS A 136 -4.24 20.44 0.89
N THR A 137 -3.67 20.82 -0.25
CA THR A 137 -2.73 19.94 -0.97
C THR A 137 -1.44 19.68 -0.20
N VAL A 138 -0.74 20.72 0.24
CA VAL A 138 0.56 20.54 0.91
C VAL A 138 0.41 19.93 2.29
N LEU A 139 -0.37 20.57 3.18
CA LEU A 139 -0.49 20.12 4.56
C LEU A 139 -1.16 18.74 4.65
N HIS A 140 -2.30 18.52 3.98
CA HIS A 140 -2.97 17.23 4.01
C HIS A 140 -2.14 16.14 3.32
N GLY A 141 -1.40 16.47 2.26
CA GLY A 141 -0.49 15.54 1.60
C GLY A 141 0.59 15.00 2.55
N ILE A 142 1.28 15.88 3.27
CA ILE A 142 2.30 15.48 4.26
C ILE A 142 1.67 14.64 5.37
N GLY A 143 0.57 15.11 5.97
CA GLY A 143 -0.11 14.38 7.04
C GLY A 143 -0.60 13.00 6.60
N SER A 144 -1.21 12.90 5.42
CA SER A 144 -1.67 11.63 4.86
C SER A 144 -0.52 10.65 4.56
N THR A 145 0.64 11.16 4.12
CA THR A 145 1.85 10.33 3.92
C THR A 145 2.26 9.65 5.22
N LEU A 146 2.32 10.41 6.33
CA LEU A 146 2.72 9.90 7.63
C LEU A 146 1.75 8.85 8.15
N ILE A 147 0.43 9.03 7.98
CA ILE A 147 -0.58 8.02 8.32
C ILE A 147 -0.37 6.74 7.51
N LEU A 148 -0.26 6.86 6.17
CA LEU A 148 -0.11 5.70 5.29
C LEU A 148 1.17 4.92 5.59
N CYS A 149 2.29 5.61 5.83
CA CYS A 149 3.55 4.96 6.19
C CYS A 149 3.49 4.33 7.59
N GLY A 150 2.99 5.06 8.58
CA GLY A 150 2.89 4.60 9.97
C GLY A 150 2.02 3.35 10.10
N THR A 151 0.83 3.36 9.51
CA THR A 151 -0.10 2.23 9.50
C THR A 151 0.44 1.02 8.72
N SER A 152 1.08 1.24 7.57
CA SER A 152 1.67 0.16 6.76
C SER A 152 2.88 -0.49 7.44
N LEU A 153 3.78 0.30 8.03
CA LEU A 153 5.00 -0.20 8.66
C LEU A 153 4.69 -0.93 9.96
N VAL A 154 3.85 -0.36 10.84
CA VAL A 154 3.48 -1.04 12.09
C VAL A 154 2.77 -2.36 11.79
N THR A 155 1.88 -2.40 10.80
CA THR A 155 1.20 -3.65 10.42
C THR A 155 2.19 -4.67 9.87
N GLY A 156 3.16 -4.23 9.06
CA GLY A 156 4.23 -5.09 8.56
C GLY A 156 5.14 -5.68 9.65
N ASP A 157 5.27 -4.99 10.79
CA ASP A 157 6.04 -5.51 11.94
C ASP A 157 5.29 -6.63 12.69
N TYR A 158 3.98 -6.48 12.90
CA TYR A 158 3.17 -7.49 13.62
C TYR A 158 2.71 -8.64 12.73
N PHE A 159 2.42 -8.37 11.47
CA PHE A 159 1.99 -9.35 10.48
C PHE A 159 3.03 -9.39 9.37
N ASP A 160 4.23 -9.84 9.71
CA ASP A 160 5.33 -10.03 8.77
C ASP A 160 4.97 -11.07 7.68
N LYS A 161 5.85 -11.23 6.68
CA LYS A 161 5.63 -12.15 5.55
C LYS A 161 5.51 -13.62 5.93
N THR A 162 6.04 -13.99 7.10
CA THR A 162 5.99 -15.36 7.62
C THR A 162 4.70 -15.64 8.38
N HIS A 163 4.00 -14.60 8.80
CA HIS A 163 2.75 -14.73 9.53
C HIS A 163 1.61 -15.23 8.62
N ARG A 164 0.85 -16.23 9.11
CA ARG A 164 -0.29 -16.86 8.38
C ARG A 164 -1.32 -15.85 7.84
N TYR A 165 -1.50 -14.72 8.52
CA TYR A 165 -2.48 -13.68 8.18
C TYR A 165 -1.87 -12.45 7.48
N HIS A 166 -0.65 -12.53 6.95
CA HIS A 166 0.03 -11.41 6.29
C HIS A 166 -0.81 -10.74 5.19
N VAL A 167 -1.34 -11.55 4.27
CA VAL A 167 -2.12 -11.02 3.12
C VAL A 167 -3.43 -10.42 3.58
N LEU A 168 -4.09 -11.02 4.57
CA LEU A 168 -5.30 -10.45 5.18
C LEU A 168 -5.01 -9.10 5.83
N ALA A 169 -3.95 -9.00 6.63
CA ALA A 169 -3.57 -7.79 7.33
C ALA A 169 -3.20 -6.65 6.37
N THR A 170 -2.35 -6.94 5.38
CA THR A 170 -1.97 -5.97 4.34
C THR A 170 -3.14 -5.56 3.46
N ALA A 171 -4.10 -6.46 3.21
CA ALA A 171 -5.35 -6.12 2.53
C ALA A 171 -6.20 -5.16 3.38
N PHE A 172 -6.45 -5.43 4.66
CA PHE A 172 -7.23 -4.49 5.50
C PHE A 172 -6.58 -3.10 5.59
N VAL A 173 -5.25 -3.03 5.65
CA VAL A 173 -4.49 -1.76 5.63
C VAL A 173 -4.44 -1.11 4.25
N SER A 174 -4.99 -1.75 3.21
CA SER A 174 -5.30 -1.13 1.92
C SER A 174 -6.79 -0.82 1.75
N GLY A 175 -7.60 -0.96 2.81
CA GLY A 175 -9.07 -0.89 2.83
C GLY A 175 -9.72 0.45 2.45
N GLY A 176 -9.00 1.36 1.78
CA GLY A 176 -9.54 2.60 1.25
C GLY A 176 -10.82 2.49 0.39
N PRO A 177 -11.09 1.39 -0.36
CA PRO A 177 -12.36 1.23 -1.08
C PRO A 177 -13.59 1.28 -0.19
N TYR A 178 -13.55 0.66 0.99
CA TYR A 178 -14.67 0.70 1.94
C TYR A 178 -14.97 2.12 2.43
N GLY A 179 -13.97 2.99 2.41
CA GLY A 179 -14.11 4.38 2.83
C GLY A 179 -15.14 5.15 2.00
N VAL A 180 -15.24 4.95 0.69
CA VAL A 180 -16.21 5.70 -0.13
C VAL A 180 -17.66 5.32 0.17
N LEU A 181 -17.90 4.10 0.66
CA LEU A 181 -19.24 3.65 1.07
C LEU A 181 -19.75 4.41 2.30
N ILE A 182 -18.82 4.84 3.16
CA ILE A 182 -19.12 5.63 4.36
C ILE A 182 -19.11 7.12 4.01
N PHE A 183 -17.99 7.60 3.44
CA PHE A 183 -17.74 9.02 3.21
C PHE A 183 -18.50 9.60 2.02
N GLY A 184 -18.88 8.78 1.03
CA GLY A 184 -19.70 9.25 -0.11
C GLY A 184 -21.04 9.82 0.35
N PRO A 185 -21.90 9.02 1.03
CA PRO A 185 -23.14 9.52 1.60
C PRO A 185 -22.89 10.60 2.66
N LEU A 186 -21.93 10.40 3.56
CA LEU A 186 -21.66 11.33 4.66
C LEU A 186 -21.30 12.73 4.16
N PHE A 187 -20.40 12.83 3.18
CA PHE A 187 -20.05 14.12 2.58
C PHE A 187 -21.18 14.71 1.77
N SER A 188 -21.96 13.90 1.05
CA SER A 188 -23.13 14.38 0.32
C SER A 188 -24.12 15.07 1.26
N TYR A 189 -24.42 14.46 2.40
CA TYR A 189 -25.30 15.05 3.42
C TYR A 189 -24.67 16.27 4.09
N TRP A 190 -23.41 16.19 4.52
CA TRP A 190 -22.73 17.32 5.16
C TRP A 190 -22.66 18.56 4.27
N ILE A 191 -22.39 18.36 2.97
CA ILE A 191 -22.29 19.45 2.01
C ILE A 191 -23.68 20.00 1.66
N HIS A 192 -24.68 19.14 1.48
CA HIS A 192 -26.04 19.54 1.12
C HIS A 192 -26.76 20.29 2.26
N ASP A 193 -26.69 19.77 3.48
CA ASP A 193 -27.46 20.30 4.62
C ASP A 193 -26.73 21.44 5.36
N TYR A 194 -25.40 21.46 5.29
CA TYR A 194 -24.58 22.49 5.92
C TYR A 194 -23.82 23.27 4.85
N SER A 195 -22.57 22.89 4.60
CA SER A 195 -21.73 23.48 3.55
C SER A 195 -20.44 22.67 3.40
N TRP A 196 -19.70 22.91 2.31
CA TRP A 196 -18.39 22.29 2.11
C TRP A 196 -17.37 22.71 3.17
N GLN A 197 -17.45 23.94 3.70
CA GLN A 197 -16.59 24.40 4.80
C GLN A 197 -16.83 23.57 6.07
N GLN A 198 -18.10 23.36 6.45
CA GLN A 198 -18.43 22.55 7.63
C GLN A 198 -18.02 21.09 7.45
N ALA A 199 -18.16 20.54 6.24
CA ALA A 199 -17.68 19.19 5.94
C ALA A 199 -16.16 19.04 6.14
N PHE A 200 -15.35 20.05 5.84
CA PHE A 200 -13.91 20.06 6.17
C PHE A 200 -13.67 20.08 7.69
N VAL A 201 -14.40 20.91 8.44
CA VAL A 201 -14.29 20.98 9.90
C VAL A 201 -14.58 19.62 10.54
N TYR A 202 -15.72 19.00 10.20
CA TYR A 202 -16.11 17.70 10.72
C TYR A 202 -15.10 16.61 10.36
N SER A 203 -14.59 16.63 9.13
CA SER A 203 -13.52 15.71 8.69
C SER A 203 -12.24 15.88 9.50
N GLY A 204 -11.83 17.12 9.78
CA GLY A 204 -10.63 17.40 10.57
C GLY A 204 -10.71 16.84 11.98
N ILE A 205 -11.83 17.06 12.68
CA ILE A 205 -12.06 16.54 14.04
C ILE A 205 -12.07 15.01 14.03
N LEU A 206 -12.81 14.40 13.10
CA LEU A 206 -12.89 12.95 12.97
C LEU A 206 -11.51 12.31 12.73
N PHE A 207 -10.72 12.85 11.81
CA PHE A 207 -9.41 12.29 11.50
C PHE A 207 -8.40 12.50 12.62
N LEU A 208 -8.46 13.63 13.34
CA LEU A 208 -7.63 13.83 14.52
C LEU A 208 -7.85 12.72 15.55
N LEU A 209 -9.12 12.46 15.89
CA LEU A 209 -9.49 11.42 16.86
C LEU A 209 -9.02 10.03 16.39
N MET A 210 -9.28 9.67 15.14
CA MET A 210 -8.87 8.36 14.59
C MET A 210 -7.35 8.20 14.52
N THR A 211 -6.62 9.27 14.21
CA THR A 211 -5.15 9.22 14.12
C THR A 211 -4.51 9.15 15.50
N TRP A 212 -5.08 9.84 16.49
CA TRP A 212 -4.58 9.80 17.86
C TRP A 212 -4.81 8.46 18.56
N LEU A 213 -5.84 7.68 18.17
CA LEU A 213 -5.92 6.27 18.56
C LEU A 213 -4.68 5.48 18.07
N GLY A 214 -4.17 5.76 16.87
CA GLY A 214 -2.91 5.20 16.38
C GLY A 214 -1.70 5.67 17.19
N ALA A 215 -1.65 6.97 17.56
CA ALA A 215 -0.58 7.52 18.40
C ALA A 215 -0.51 6.87 19.80
N ILE A 216 -1.65 6.46 20.34
CA ILE A 216 -1.74 5.75 21.62
C ILE A 216 -1.35 4.28 21.45
N THR A 217 -1.75 3.62 20.36
CA THR A 217 -1.66 2.16 20.26
C THR A 217 -0.42 1.63 19.55
N PHE A 218 0.15 2.35 18.59
CA PHE A 218 1.21 1.82 17.74
C PHE A 218 2.52 1.73 18.51
N LEU A 219 3.08 0.53 18.63
CA LEU A 219 4.38 0.29 19.26
C LEU A 219 5.21 -0.65 18.38
N PRO A 220 6.52 -0.40 18.17
CA PRO A 220 7.36 -1.31 17.40
C PRO A 220 7.45 -2.70 18.05
N ARG A 221 7.39 -3.76 17.23
CA ARG A 221 7.39 -5.14 17.73
C ARG A 221 8.68 -5.53 18.45
N TYR A 222 9.84 -5.07 17.97
CA TYR A 222 11.13 -5.40 18.60
C TYR A 222 11.22 -4.94 20.06
N MET A 223 10.42 -3.96 20.48
CA MET A 223 10.37 -3.50 21.88
C MET A 223 9.67 -4.53 22.77
N PHE A 224 8.76 -5.35 22.23
CA PHE A 224 8.18 -6.50 22.92
C PHE A 224 9.14 -7.68 22.96
N ASP A 225 9.76 -8.01 21.82
CA ASP A 225 10.70 -9.12 21.75
C ASP A 225 11.89 -8.89 22.72
N TYR A 226 12.35 -7.64 22.84
CA TYR A 226 13.35 -7.25 23.84
C TYR A 226 12.82 -7.33 25.28
N GLY A 227 11.56 -6.91 25.51
CA GLY A 227 10.93 -6.97 26.83
C GLY A 227 10.67 -8.40 27.31
N GLU A 228 10.38 -9.35 26.41
CA GLU A 228 10.27 -10.78 26.72
C GLU A 228 11.63 -11.47 26.85
N ALA A 229 12.65 -10.97 26.13
CA ALA A 229 14.01 -11.51 26.21
C ALA A 229 14.80 -11.02 27.44
N VAL A 230 14.37 -9.94 28.11
CA VAL A 230 15.01 -9.41 29.30
C VAL A 230 14.21 -9.83 30.53
N ASP A 231 14.80 -10.69 31.37
CA ASP A 231 14.19 -11.08 32.65
C ASP A 231 14.08 -9.86 33.60
N ASP A 232 13.23 -9.94 34.64
CA ASP A 232 13.02 -8.87 35.65
C ASP A 232 14.32 -8.34 36.32
N ASN A 233 15.44 -9.08 36.20
CA ASN A 233 16.77 -8.70 36.70
C ASN A 233 17.68 -8.03 35.63
N GLY A 234 17.20 -7.75 34.42
CA GLY A 234 17.98 -7.11 33.36
C GLY A 234 18.90 -8.05 32.57
N THR A 235 18.79 -9.37 32.76
CA THR A 235 19.57 -10.39 32.03
C THR A 235 18.87 -10.81 30.76
N VAL A 236 19.60 -10.79 29.63
CA VAL A 236 19.11 -11.23 28.32
C VAL A 236 19.12 -12.76 28.25
N ASN A 237 17.96 -13.36 28.00
CA ASN A 237 17.80 -14.79 27.87
C ASN A 237 18.03 -15.21 26.40
N GLU A 238 19.26 -15.58 26.06
CA GLU A 238 19.70 -15.89 24.68
C GLU A 238 18.92 -17.05 24.01
N MET A 239 18.28 -17.92 24.79
CA MET A 239 17.46 -19.03 24.26
C MET A 239 16.13 -18.57 23.64
N THR A 240 15.55 -17.47 24.12
CA THR A 240 14.29 -16.90 23.60
C THR A 240 14.51 -16.18 22.26
N VAL A 241 15.69 -15.53 22.11
CA VAL A 241 16.11 -14.81 20.89
C VAL A 241 16.31 -15.73 19.68
N LYS A 242 16.65 -17.01 19.90
CA LYS A 242 16.77 -18.01 18.83
C LYS A 242 15.46 -18.71 18.47
N GLN A 243 14.44 -18.67 19.34
CA GLN A 243 13.11 -19.26 19.08
C GLN A 243 12.15 -18.31 18.35
N SER A 244 12.44 -17.01 18.30
CA SER A 244 11.63 -16.01 17.60
C SER A 244 11.79 -16.06 16.06
N GLU A 245 12.72 -16.86 15.52
CA GLU A 245 12.69 -17.25 14.11
C GLU A 245 11.55 -18.26 13.92
N PRO A 246 10.47 -17.90 13.19
CA PRO A 246 9.39 -18.85 12.96
C PRO A 246 9.93 -20.01 12.11
N LYS A 247 9.92 -21.22 12.68
CA LYS A 247 10.06 -22.45 11.89
C LYS A 247 9.03 -22.42 10.77
N PRO A 248 9.41 -22.70 9.50
CA PRO A 248 8.49 -22.70 8.38
C PRO A 248 7.63 -23.97 8.42
N GLU A 249 6.64 -24.02 9.30
CA GLU A 249 5.59 -25.03 9.25
C GLU A 249 4.46 -24.54 8.32
N ASP A 250 4.16 -25.36 7.30
CA ASP A 250 3.01 -25.27 6.38
C ASP A 250 2.91 -24.09 5.39
N SER A 251 4.00 -23.40 5.07
CA SER A 251 3.99 -22.43 3.96
C SER A 251 4.18 -23.13 2.60
N ARG A 252 3.22 -22.97 1.67
CA ARG A 252 3.37 -23.37 0.25
C ARG A 252 4.69 -22.79 -0.29
N PRO A 253 5.44 -23.52 -1.15
CA PRO A 253 6.68 -23.00 -1.70
C PRO A 253 6.41 -21.67 -2.41
N SER A 254 7.18 -20.64 -2.02
CA SER A 254 7.13 -19.34 -2.69
C SER A 254 7.49 -19.51 -4.17
N PRO A 255 6.89 -18.69 -5.08
CA PRO A 255 7.26 -18.72 -6.49
C PRO A 255 8.77 -18.65 -6.65
N ILE A 256 9.34 -19.43 -7.56
CA ILE A 256 10.80 -19.57 -7.77
C ILE A 256 11.52 -18.21 -7.82
N LEU A 257 10.90 -17.23 -8.48
CA LEU A 257 11.45 -15.87 -8.62
C LEU A 257 11.50 -15.05 -7.31
N LEU A 258 10.79 -15.46 -6.26
CA LEU A 258 10.68 -14.75 -4.98
C LEU A 258 11.45 -15.44 -3.84
N ARG A 259 12.01 -16.63 -4.07
CA ARG A 259 12.54 -17.51 -3.01
C ARG A 259 13.80 -16.97 -2.31
N ASN A 260 14.59 -16.15 -3.00
CA ASN A 260 15.87 -15.63 -2.52
C ASN A 260 15.90 -14.10 -2.39
N LEU A 261 14.72 -13.47 -2.29
CA LEU A 261 14.66 -12.02 -2.21
C LEU A 261 15.01 -11.50 -0.81
N PRO A 262 15.71 -10.37 -0.74
CA PRO A 262 15.93 -9.64 0.50
C PRO A 262 14.67 -9.39 1.34
N LYS A 263 14.74 -9.50 2.68
CA LYS A 263 13.63 -9.28 3.62
C LYS A 263 13.57 -7.83 4.12
N ALA A 264 12.40 -7.32 4.52
CA ALA A 264 12.30 -6.01 5.20
C ALA A 264 13.13 -5.92 6.49
N SER A 265 13.40 -7.07 7.13
CA SER A 265 14.27 -7.20 8.29
C SER A 265 15.76 -6.97 7.99
N ASP A 266 16.20 -7.11 6.73
CA ASP A 266 17.64 -7.07 6.44
C ASP A 266 18.18 -5.63 6.25
N GLY A 267 17.44 -4.63 6.73
CA GLY A 267 18.06 -3.42 7.28
C GLY A 267 18.58 -2.38 6.29
N ARG A 268 18.00 -2.24 5.09
CA ARG A 268 18.31 -1.06 4.26
C ARG A 268 17.37 0.08 4.59
N GLY A 269 17.91 1.12 5.22
CA GLY A 269 17.20 2.37 5.50
C GLY A 269 16.79 3.19 4.28
N TRP A 270 16.68 2.62 3.07
CA TRP A 270 16.28 3.32 1.84
C TRP A 270 15.19 2.55 1.08
N ALA A 271 14.09 3.22 0.75
CA ALA A 271 12.91 2.65 0.07
C ALA A 271 12.98 2.73 -1.48
N PHE A 272 14.17 2.67 -2.09
CA PHE A 272 14.38 2.77 -3.54
C PHE A 272 15.11 1.55 -4.11
N CYS A 273 14.78 1.18 -5.36
CA CYS A 273 15.51 0.19 -6.15
C CYS A 273 16.87 0.77 -6.58
N SER A 274 17.90 -0.07 -6.58
CA SER A 274 19.18 0.26 -7.22
C SER A 274 19.00 0.50 -8.73
N VAL A 275 19.75 1.45 -9.28
CA VAL A 275 19.80 1.73 -10.73
C VAL A 275 20.15 0.48 -11.52
N GLU A 276 21.07 -0.35 -11.00
CA GLU A 276 21.48 -1.61 -11.62
C GLU A 276 20.31 -2.60 -11.72
N HIS A 277 19.46 -2.66 -10.67
CA HIS A 277 18.28 -3.53 -10.67
C HIS A 277 17.25 -3.09 -11.71
N ILE A 278 17.01 -1.78 -11.84
CA ILE A 278 16.09 -1.21 -12.84
C ILE A 278 16.59 -1.52 -14.25
N ARG A 279 17.90 -1.36 -14.51
CA ARG A 279 18.50 -1.63 -15.82
C ARG A 279 18.36 -3.10 -16.23
N ARG A 280 18.50 -4.03 -15.30
CA ARG A 280 18.36 -5.50 -15.53
C ARG A 280 16.91 -5.97 -15.61
N ASN A 281 15.96 -5.16 -15.14
CA ASN A 281 14.55 -5.49 -15.06
C ASN A 281 13.70 -4.41 -15.76
N PRO A 282 13.69 -4.37 -17.12
CA PRO A 282 12.96 -3.36 -17.87
C PRO A 282 11.44 -3.38 -17.60
N GLN A 283 10.89 -4.51 -17.13
CA GLN A 283 9.49 -4.60 -16.72
C GLN A 283 9.13 -3.64 -15.56
N VAL A 284 10.11 -3.21 -14.76
CA VAL A 284 9.91 -2.22 -13.68
C VAL A 284 9.50 -0.86 -14.25
N ILE A 285 10.10 -0.45 -15.37
CA ILE A 285 9.79 0.83 -16.03
C ILE A 285 8.39 0.76 -16.65
N LEU A 286 8.09 -0.35 -17.34
CA LEU A 286 6.76 -0.58 -17.92
C LEU A 286 5.68 -0.61 -16.84
N TRP A 287 5.96 -1.22 -15.69
CA TRP A 287 5.09 -1.19 -14.51
C TRP A 287 4.88 0.24 -14.03
N GLY A 288 5.94 1.04 -13.89
CA GLY A 288 5.81 2.45 -13.54
C GLY A 288 4.89 3.21 -14.49
N PHE A 289 5.06 3.05 -15.80
CA PHE A 289 4.21 3.72 -16.79
C PHE A 289 2.75 3.23 -16.73
N GLU A 290 2.51 1.93 -16.56
CA GLU A 290 1.16 1.41 -16.39
C GLU A 290 0.51 1.91 -15.10
N ARG A 291 1.26 2.02 -14.00
CA ARG A 291 0.79 2.61 -12.74
C ARG A 291 0.47 4.09 -12.89
N LEU A 292 1.28 4.84 -13.64
CA LEU A 292 1.02 6.24 -13.97
C LEU A 292 -0.32 6.38 -14.70
N LEU A 293 -0.53 5.62 -15.78
CA LEU A 293 -1.77 5.65 -16.55
C LEU A 293 -2.98 5.17 -15.74
N GLN A 294 -2.83 4.14 -14.91
CA GLN A 294 -3.91 3.67 -14.03
C GLN A 294 -4.39 4.81 -13.12
N ASN A 295 -3.47 5.58 -12.54
CA ASN A 295 -3.86 6.67 -11.65
C ASN A 295 -4.43 7.86 -12.42
N ILE A 296 -3.97 8.15 -13.64
CA ILE A 296 -4.62 9.15 -14.50
C ILE A 296 -6.10 8.80 -14.72
N VAL A 297 -6.37 7.55 -15.11
CA VAL A 297 -7.75 7.11 -15.39
C VAL A 297 -8.61 7.13 -14.14
N VAL A 298 -8.14 6.50 -13.06
CA VAL A 298 -8.95 6.34 -11.85
C VAL A 298 -9.31 7.67 -11.23
N TYR A 299 -8.36 8.59 -11.11
CA TYR A 299 -8.62 9.89 -10.51
C TYR A 299 -9.36 10.83 -11.45
N GLY A 300 -9.11 10.73 -12.77
CA GLY A 300 -9.95 11.36 -13.78
C GLY A 300 -11.42 10.98 -13.62
N LEU A 301 -11.73 9.68 -13.43
CA LEU A 301 -13.09 9.19 -13.19
C LEU A 301 -13.64 9.64 -11.84
N LEU A 302 -12.91 9.42 -10.74
CA LEU A 302 -13.40 9.71 -9.38
C LEU A 302 -13.71 11.20 -9.14
N MET A 303 -12.92 12.10 -9.74
CA MET A 303 -13.13 13.54 -9.58
C MET A 303 -14.28 14.08 -10.43
N ASN A 304 -14.46 13.56 -11.65
CA ASN A 304 -15.38 14.17 -12.63
C ASN A 304 -16.73 13.44 -12.77
N LEU A 305 -16.84 12.16 -12.42
CA LEU A 305 -18.11 11.43 -12.57
C LEU A 305 -19.25 12.03 -11.75
N THR A 306 -18.97 12.51 -10.53
CA THR A 306 -19.99 13.14 -9.70
C THR A 306 -20.47 14.46 -10.30
N SER A 307 -19.56 15.31 -10.82
CA SER A 307 -19.94 16.55 -11.52
C SER A 307 -20.78 16.24 -12.75
N TYR A 308 -20.32 15.31 -13.58
CA TYR A 308 -21.02 14.88 -14.78
C TYR A 308 -22.47 14.45 -14.51
N VAL A 309 -22.67 13.54 -13.56
CA VAL A 309 -24.01 13.00 -13.26
C VAL A 309 -24.88 14.05 -12.55
N SER A 310 -24.29 14.92 -11.73
CA SER A 310 -25.03 16.01 -11.08
C SER A 310 -25.57 16.99 -12.14
N GLU A 311 -24.71 17.44 -13.05
CA GLU A 311 -25.09 18.34 -14.15
C GLU A 311 -26.16 17.72 -15.05
N ALA A 312 -26.03 16.43 -15.38
CA ALA A 312 -27.02 15.71 -16.18
C ALA A 312 -28.38 15.52 -15.48
N LEU A 313 -28.43 15.63 -14.15
CA LEU A 313 -29.63 15.50 -13.31
C LEU A 313 -30.10 16.84 -12.73
N ASN A 314 -29.93 17.94 -13.47
CA ASN A 314 -30.35 19.29 -13.06
C ASN A 314 -29.68 19.77 -11.75
N ASN A 315 -28.38 19.50 -11.59
CA ASN A 315 -27.56 19.89 -10.44
C ASN A 315 -27.97 19.25 -9.09
N GLU A 316 -28.62 18.08 -9.12
CA GLU A 316 -28.92 17.31 -7.91
C GLU A 316 -27.69 16.54 -7.38
N LEU A 317 -26.92 17.17 -6.49
CA LEU A 317 -25.67 16.61 -5.92
C LEU A 317 -25.85 15.23 -5.26
N ILE A 318 -26.92 15.02 -4.48
CA ILE A 318 -27.15 13.74 -3.77
C ILE A 318 -27.35 12.60 -4.77
N ARG A 319 -28.05 12.84 -5.88
CA ARG A 319 -28.21 11.82 -6.93
C ARG A 319 -26.88 11.63 -7.66
N GLY A 320 -26.20 12.70 -8.05
CA GLY A 320 -24.89 12.64 -8.68
C GLY A 320 -23.87 11.81 -7.90
N ALA A 321 -23.79 12.00 -6.58
CA ALA A 321 -22.85 11.29 -5.71
C ALA A 321 -23.08 9.76 -5.65
N LYS A 322 -24.27 9.26 -6.04
CA LYS A 322 -24.54 7.81 -6.11
C LYS A 322 -23.61 7.10 -7.10
N VAL A 323 -23.09 7.80 -8.11
CA VAL A 323 -22.14 7.19 -9.06
C VAL A 323 -20.85 6.76 -8.38
N ASN A 324 -20.32 7.58 -7.47
CA ASN A 324 -19.13 7.26 -6.67
C ASN A 324 -19.43 6.14 -5.66
N LEU A 325 -20.66 6.09 -5.12
CA LEU A 325 -21.09 4.99 -4.28
C LEU A 325 -21.11 3.66 -5.05
N TYR A 326 -21.69 3.63 -6.26
CA TYR A 326 -21.70 2.43 -7.09
C TYR A 326 -20.30 1.99 -7.51
N PHE A 327 -19.46 2.94 -7.94
CA PHE A 327 -18.04 2.68 -8.21
C PHE A 327 -17.34 2.04 -7.00
N GLY A 328 -17.57 2.61 -5.82
CA GLY A 328 -17.06 2.11 -4.55
C GLY A 328 -17.54 0.73 -4.15
N LEU A 329 -18.82 0.41 -4.41
CA LEU A 329 -19.39 -0.91 -4.15
C LEU A 329 -18.74 -1.98 -5.00
N GLY A 330 -18.53 -1.70 -6.29
CA GLY A 330 -17.80 -2.59 -7.19
C GLY A 330 -16.37 -2.81 -6.73
N GLU A 331 -15.65 -1.72 -6.40
CA GLU A 331 -14.27 -1.79 -5.89
C GLU A 331 -14.21 -2.62 -4.59
N SER A 332 -15.11 -2.37 -3.64
CA SER A 332 -15.15 -3.05 -2.34
C SER A 332 -15.53 -4.53 -2.44
N PHE A 333 -16.39 -4.89 -3.40
CA PHE A 333 -16.76 -6.28 -3.65
C PHE A 333 -15.54 -7.08 -4.13
N VAL A 334 -14.86 -6.61 -5.18
CA VAL A 334 -13.63 -7.23 -5.70
C VAL A 334 -12.54 -7.23 -4.65
N PHE A 335 -12.47 -6.18 -3.82
CA PHE A 335 -11.53 -6.11 -2.72
C PHE A 335 -11.75 -7.21 -1.68
N THR A 336 -12.98 -7.41 -1.22
CA THR A 336 -13.33 -8.47 -0.26
C THR A 336 -13.03 -9.85 -0.84
N VAL A 337 -13.54 -10.14 -2.04
CA VAL A 337 -13.35 -11.44 -2.70
C VAL A 337 -11.87 -11.69 -2.99
N GLY A 338 -11.17 -10.67 -3.46
CA GLY A 338 -9.76 -10.74 -3.76
C GLY A 338 -8.91 -10.99 -2.52
N ALA A 339 -9.18 -10.32 -1.40
CA ALA A 339 -8.48 -10.56 -0.14
C ALA A 339 -8.63 -12.00 0.37
N LEU A 340 -9.79 -12.64 0.16
CA LEU A 340 -10.04 -14.04 0.55
C LEU A 340 -9.32 -15.06 -0.36
N ILE A 341 -9.14 -14.73 -1.64
CA ILE A 341 -8.57 -15.63 -2.65
C ILE A 341 -7.08 -15.36 -2.90
N GLY A 342 -6.56 -14.21 -2.47
CA GLY A 342 -5.22 -13.68 -2.78
C GLY A 342 -4.08 -14.68 -2.59
N ASP A 343 -4.08 -15.43 -1.50
CA ASP A 343 -3.05 -16.44 -1.21
C ASP A 343 -3.02 -17.59 -2.22
N ARG A 344 -4.17 -17.91 -2.83
CA ARG A 344 -4.27 -18.99 -3.83
C ARG A 344 -3.80 -18.56 -5.21
N ILE A 345 -3.81 -17.27 -5.51
CA ILE A 345 -3.47 -16.70 -6.83
C ILE A 345 -2.07 -16.08 -6.87
N ARG A 346 -1.31 -16.18 -5.77
CA ARG A 346 0.09 -15.74 -5.70
C ARG A 346 0.93 -16.39 -6.81
N GLY A 347 1.80 -15.62 -7.45
CA GLY A 347 2.61 -15.99 -8.60
C GLY A 347 1.92 -15.75 -9.96
N HIS A 348 0.62 -15.45 -9.97
CA HIS A 348 -0.16 -15.18 -11.18
C HIS A 348 -0.87 -13.82 -11.13
N LEU A 349 -0.52 -12.94 -10.18
CA LEU A 349 -1.21 -11.66 -9.97
C LEU A 349 -1.15 -10.71 -11.18
N PRO A 350 -0.04 -10.59 -11.94
CA PRO A 350 0.01 -9.75 -13.13
C PRO A 350 -1.04 -10.13 -14.19
N LEU A 351 -1.36 -11.43 -14.30
CA LEU A 351 -2.42 -11.90 -15.20
C LEU A 351 -3.80 -11.41 -14.75
N VAL A 352 -4.06 -11.44 -13.44
CA VAL A 352 -5.30 -10.94 -12.85
C VAL A 352 -5.45 -9.44 -13.14
N TYR A 353 -4.35 -8.68 -13.12
CA TYR A 353 -4.34 -7.26 -13.49
C TYR A 353 -4.67 -7.04 -14.96
N LEU A 354 -4.12 -7.87 -15.85
CA LEU A 354 -4.44 -7.81 -17.27
C LEU A 354 -5.94 -8.03 -17.52
N ILE A 355 -6.52 -9.02 -16.84
CA ILE A 355 -7.96 -9.31 -16.92
C ILE A 355 -8.77 -8.12 -16.41
N GLY A 356 -8.42 -7.56 -15.25
CA GLY A 356 -9.06 -6.37 -14.69
C GLY A 356 -8.98 -5.16 -15.63
N ALA A 357 -7.80 -4.90 -16.22
CA ALA A 357 -7.62 -3.81 -17.19
C ALA A 357 -8.44 -4.03 -18.47
N ALA A 358 -8.55 -5.27 -18.96
CA ALA A 358 -9.35 -5.60 -20.15
C ALA A 358 -10.85 -5.38 -19.89
N PHE A 359 -11.37 -5.79 -18.73
CA PHE A 359 -12.75 -5.50 -18.34
C PHE A 359 -12.99 -3.99 -18.16
N ALA A 360 -12.04 -3.26 -17.56
CA ALA A 360 -12.15 -1.81 -17.44
C ALA A 360 -12.20 -1.13 -18.82
N ALA A 361 -11.40 -1.61 -19.78
CA ALA A 361 -11.43 -1.11 -21.17
C ALA A 361 -12.79 -1.37 -21.82
N LEU A 362 -13.34 -2.57 -21.66
CA LEU A 362 -14.66 -2.94 -22.18
C LEU A 362 -15.76 -2.03 -21.59
N PHE A 363 -15.80 -1.85 -20.28
CA PHE A 363 -16.83 -1.04 -19.64
C PHE A 363 -16.73 0.44 -20.03
N LEU A 364 -15.53 1.01 -20.06
CA LEU A 364 -15.35 2.39 -20.51
C LEU A 364 -15.66 2.57 -22.01
N PHE A 365 -15.39 1.56 -22.83
CA PHE A 365 -15.78 1.55 -24.24
C PHE A 365 -17.30 1.56 -24.43
N ILE A 366 -18.04 0.89 -23.54
CA ILE A 366 -19.51 0.95 -23.54
C ILE A 366 -19.97 2.34 -23.06
N VAL A 367 -19.42 2.83 -21.93
CA VAL A 367 -19.77 4.14 -21.36
C VAL A 367 -19.57 5.27 -22.38
N GLN A 368 -18.46 5.31 -23.13
CA GLN A 368 -18.24 6.39 -24.11
C GLN A 368 -19.33 6.46 -25.21
N ASN A 369 -20.00 5.34 -25.52
CA ASN A 369 -21.04 5.28 -26.55
C ASN A 369 -22.43 5.56 -25.98
N SER A 370 -22.63 5.27 -24.69
CA SER A 370 -23.93 5.36 -24.03
C SER A 370 -23.97 6.38 -22.89
N TYR A 371 -23.00 7.30 -22.81
CA TYR A 371 -22.86 8.20 -21.66
C TYR A 371 -24.10 9.06 -21.43
N THR A 372 -24.86 9.38 -22.48
CA THR A 372 -26.13 10.14 -22.39
C THR A 372 -27.21 9.46 -21.53
N ASP A 373 -27.16 8.13 -21.36
CA ASP A 373 -28.05 7.41 -20.46
C ASP A 373 -27.42 7.26 -19.07
N ILE A 374 -27.92 8.07 -18.13
CA ILE A 374 -27.41 8.13 -16.76
C ILE A 374 -27.61 6.81 -16.00
N ASN A 375 -28.65 6.04 -16.31
CA ASN A 375 -28.85 4.73 -15.67
C ASN A 375 -27.76 3.75 -16.09
N VAL A 376 -27.35 3.79 -17.37
CA VAL A 376 -26.25 2.98 -17.89
C VAL A 376 -24.93 3.41 -17.23
N VAL A 377 -24.70 4.72 -17.06
CA VAL A 377 -23.51 5.25 -16.37
C VAL A 377 -23.45 4.76 -14.92
N TYR A 378 -24.57 4.77 -14.19
CA TYR A 378 -24.62 4.24 -12.83
C TYR A 378 -24.23 2.77 -12.72
N VAL A 379 -24.82 1.92 -13.57
CA VAL A 379 -24.55 0.48 -13.56
C VAL A 379 -23.11 0.20 -13.96
N LEU A 380 -22.63 0.82 -15.04
CA LEU A 380 -21.27 0.63 -15.53
C LEU A 380 -20.22 1.25 -14.60
N ALA A 381 -20.55 2.27 -13.80
CA ALA A 381 -19.65 2.79 -12.78
C ALA A 381 -19.30 1.70 -11.75
N GLY A 382 -20.28 0.89 -11.32
CA GLY A 382 -20.02 -0.24 -10.42
C GLY A 382 -19.11 -1.30 -11.04
N PHE A 383 -19.39 -1.70 -12.28
CA PHE A 383 -18.54 -2.67 -12.99
C PHE A 383 -17.13 -2.13 -13.28
N THR A 384 -17.02 -0.85 -13.62
CA THR A 384 -15.73 -0.16 -13.82
C THR A 384 -14.95 -0.09 -12.51
N GLY A 385 -15.62 0.24 -11.40
CA GLY A 385 -15.03 0.23 -10.05
C GLY A 385 -14.53 -1.15 -9.63
N ALA A 386 -15.28 -2.21 -9.95
CA ALA A 386 -14.85 -3.59 -9.74
C ALA A 386 -13.60 -3.95 -10.57
N ALA A 387 -13.60 -3.65 -11.87
CA ALA A 387 -12.49 -3.93 -12.77
C ALA A 387 -11.21 -3.16 -12.39
N VAL A 388 -11.35 -1.89 -12.05
CA VAL A 388 -10.28 -1.03 -11.53
C VAL A 388 -9.80 -1.50 -10.16
N GLY A 389 -10.73 -1.97 -9.32
CA GLY A 389 -10.47 -2.42 -7.95
C GLY A 389 -9.49 -3.57 -7.85
N VAL A 390 -9.45 -4.45 -8.86
CA VAL A 390 -8.41 -5.49 -9.01
C VAL A 390 -7.01 -4.91 -8.86
N GLY A 391 -6.79 -3.73 -9.45
CA GLY A 391 -5.50 -3.03 -9.43
C GLY A 391 -5.12 -2.41 -8.09
N ASN A 392 -6.09 -2.26 -7.18
CA ASN A 392 -5.88 -1.71 -5.83
C ASN A 392 -5.78 -2.82 -4.79
N THR A 393 -6.57 -3.90 -4.91
CA THR A 393 -6.62 -5.00 -3.94
C THR A 393 -5.27 -5.69 -3.75
N PHE A 394 -4.60 -5.99 -4.86
CA PHE A 394 -3.37 -6.79 -4.83
C PHE A 394 -2.11 -5.94 -5.08
N LEU A 395 -2.20 -4.62 -4.92
CA LEU A 395 -1.13 -3.72 -5.36
C LEU A 395 0.21 -4.04 -4.70
N TYR A 396 0.18 -4.33 -3.40
CA TYR A 396 1.38 -4.68 -2.65
C TYR A 396 2.05 -5.95 -3.19
N ALA A 397 1.28 -7.04 -3.28
CA ALA A 397 1.79 -8.33 -3.74
C ALA A 397 2.18 -8.32 -5.23
N THR A 398 1.43 -7.61 -6.07
CA THR A 398 1.72 -7.51 -7.51
C THR A 398 2.95 -6.66 -7.77
N ALA A 399 3.15 -5.55 -7.04
CA ALA A 399 4.37 -4.76 -7.15
C ALA A 399 5.61 -5.61 -6.83
N GLU A 400 5.55 -6.46 -5.80
CA GLU A 400 6.62 -7.40 -5.46
C GLU A 400 6.87 -8.44 -6.59
N GLU A 401 5.80 -9.04 -7.14
CA GLU A 401 5.89 -10.00 -8.25
C GLU A 401 6.44 -9.39 -9.55
N VAL A 402 6.07 -8.15 -9.88
CA VAL A 402 6.48 -7.48 -11.11
C VAL A 402 7.89 -6.91 -10.98
N MET A 403 8.17 -6.23 -9.86
CA MET A 403 9.45 -5.55 -9.66
C MET A 403 10.56 -6.50 -9.21
N LEU A 404 10.23 -7.72 -8.75
CA LEU A 404 11.18 -8.70 -8.23
C LEU A 404 12.03 -8.11 -7.09
N VAL A 405 11.39 -7.36 -6.20
CA VAL A 405 11.99 -6.78 -4.99
C VAL A 405 11.02 -6.86 -3.83
N HIS A 406 11.52 -6.76 -2.60
CA HIS A 406 10.70 -6.78 -1.40
C HIS A 406 9.60 -5.70 -1.42
N GLY A 407 8.39 -6.03 -0.96
CA GLY A 407 7.26 -5.10 -0.88
C GLY A 407 7.53 -3.77 -0.16
N SER A 408 8.45 -3.72 0.81
CA SER A 408 8.89 -2.47 1.47
C SER A 408 9.59 -1.47 0.54
N ILE A 409 10.11 -1.93 -0.60
CA ILE A 409 10.66 -1.08 -1.67
C ILE A 409 9.65 -0.98 -2.81
N ALA A 410 9.08 -2.11 -3.23
CA ALA A 410 8.18 -2.18 -4.39
C ALA A 410 6.95 -1.30 -4.20
N PHE A 411 6.31 -1.34 -3.02
CA PHE A 411 5.08 -0.62 -2.76
C PHE A 411 5.29 0.90 -2.67
N PRO A 412 6.24 1.43 -1.86
CA PRO A 412 6.51 2.87 -1.85
C PRO A 412 6.92 3.43 -3.21
N MET A 413 7.80 2.75 -3.96
CA MET A 413 8.16 3.20 -5.32
C MET A 413 6.96 3.19 -6.26
N THR A 414 6.15 2.14 -6.23
CA THR A 414 4.92 2.05 -7.02
C THR A 414 3.95 3.18 -6.68
N LYS A 415 3.81 3.52 -5.40
CA LYS A 415 2.99 4.66 -4.95
C LYS A 415 3.58 5.99 -5.38
N MET A 416 4.89 6.18 -5.31
CA MET A 416 5.52 7.42 -5.78
C MET A 416 5.17 7.71 -7.25
N VAL A 417 5.28 6.70 -8.13
CA VAL A 417 4.91 6.84 -9.54
C VAL A 417 3.39 7.04 -9.71
N ALA A 418 2.58 6.36 -8.89
CA ALA A 418 1.14 6.60 -8.84
C ALA A 418 0.82 8.07 -8.51
N GLY A 419 1.53 8.68 -7.56
CA GLY A 419 1.38 10.09 -7.20
C GLY A 419 1.64 11.02 -8.39
N VAL A 420 2.70 10.76 -9.17
CA VAL A 420 2.96 11.51 -10.41
C VAL A 420 1.79 11.39 -11.40
N GLY A 421 1.24 10.19 -11.57
CA GLY A 421 0.05 9.98 -12.40
C GLY A 421 -1.17 10.77 -11.92
N MET A 422 -1.38 10.85 -10.61
CA MET A 422 -2.46 11.65 -10.01
C MET A 422 -2.28 13.15 -10.26
N LEU A 423 -1.05 13.67 -10.19
CA LEU A 423 -0.77 15.09 -10.48
C LEU A 423 -1.10 15.46 -11.93
N ILE A 424 -0.86 14.53 -12.84
CA ILE A 424 -1.08 14.70 -14.29
C ILE A 424 -2.56 14.44 -14.66
N ALA A 425 -3.32 13.73 -13.82
CA ALA A 425 -4.70 13.32 -14.13
C ALA A 425 -5.60 14.50 -14.55
N PRO A 426 -5.61 15.66 -13.86
CA PRO A 426 -6.45 16.80 -14.23
C PRO A 426 -6.23 17.34 -15.65
N VAL A 427 -5.02 17.20 -16.20
CA VAL A 427 -4.72 17.62 -17.58
C VAL A 427 -5.46 16.75 -18.60
N PHE A 428 -5.58 15.44 -18.33
CA PHE A 428 -6.24 14.47 -19.21
C PHE A 428 -7.73 14.30 -18.92
N SER A 429 -8.20 14.80 -17.77
CA SER A 429 -9.61 14.80 -17.38
C SER A 429 -10.20 16.21 -17.52
N GLY A 430 -10.02 17.08 -16.51
CA GLY A 430 -10.53 18.46 -16.49
C GLY A 430 -10.15 19.25 -17.74
N GLY A 431 -8.89 19.19 -18.17
CA GLY A 431 -8.43 19.95 -19.34
C GLY A 431 -9.07 19.48 -20.66
N VAL A 432 -9.45 18.21 -20.73
CA VAL A 432 -10.21 17.66 -21.86
C VAL A 432 -11.68 18.05 -21.76
N ILE A 433 -12.26 18.07 -20.55
CA ILE A 433 -13.64 18.53 -20.30
C ILE A 433 -13.78 20.00 -20.70
N ASP A 434 -12.86 20.86 -20.27
CA ASP A 434 -12.89 22.30 -20.53
C ASP A 434 -12.82 22.61 -22.05
N LYS A 435 -12.14 21.77 -22.85
CA LYS A 435 -11.97 21.99 -24.31
C LYS A 435 -12.94 21.22 -25.19
N PHE A 436 -13.31 20.00 -24.81
CA PHE A 436 -14.02 19.04 -25.65
C PHE A 436 -15.30 18.47 -24.98
N GLY A 437 -15.63 18.94 -23.77
CA GLY A 437 -16.75 18.47 -22.97
C GLY A 437 -16.61 17.04 -22.48
N TYR A 438 -17.66 16.54 -21.81
CA TYR A 438 -17.69 15.20 -21.24
C TYR A 438 -17.57 14.06 -22.26
N ARG A 439 -17.93 14.30 -23.54
CA ARG A 439 -17.70 13.33 -24.60
C ARG A 439 -16.21 13.09 -24.83
N GLY A 440 -15.42 14.16 -24.92
CA GLY A 440 -13.96 14.06 -25.05
C GLY A 440 -13.34 13.37 -23.85
N PHE A 441 -13.85 13.63 -22.65
CA PHE A 441 -13.42 12.98 -21.41
C PHE A 441 -13.57 11.45 -21.46
N PHE A 442 -14.74 10.92 -21.80
CA PHE A 442 -14.95 9.47 -21.83
C PHE A 442 -14.10 8.78 -22.91
N ILE A 443 -13.92 9.43 -24.07
CA ILE A 443 -13.03 8.93 -25.14
C ILE A 443 -11.58 8.90 -24.65
N SER A 444 -11.11 9.98 -24.00
CA SER A 444 -9.77 10.07 -23.42
C SER A 444 -9.52 8.92 -22.43
N MET A 445 -10.45 8.70 -21.50
CA MET A 445 -10.34 7.63 -20.49
C MET A 445 -10.31 6.24 -21.14
N ALA A 446 -11.14 5.98 -22.15
CA ALA A 446 -11.16 4.71 -22.86
C ALA A 446 -9.83 4.43 -23.58
N VAL A 447 -9.26 5.42 -24.27
CA VAL A 447 -7.96 5.30 -24.96
C VAL A 447 -6.84 5.02 -23.96
N LEU A 448 -6.79 5.74 -22.84
CA LEU A 448 -5.77 5.55 -21.81
C LEU A 448 -5.84 4.14 -21.21
N VAL A 449 -7.03 3.57 -21.00
CA VAL A 449 -7.16 2.20 -20.51
C VAL A 449 -6.75 1.16 -21.55
N LEU A 450 -7.01 1.38 -22.84
CA LEU A 450 -6.52 0.48 -23.90
C LEU A 450 -4.98 0.40 -23.92
N ILE A 451 -4.29 1.53 -23.75
CA ILE A 451 -2.83 1.55 -23.63
C ILE A 451 -2.37 0.71 -22.44
N ARG A 452 -3.10 0.76 -21.32
CA ARG A 452 -2.79 -0.05 -20.13
C ARG A 452 -2.92 -1.54 -20.37
N VAL A 453 -3.91 -1.99 -21.13
CA VAL A 453 -4.07 -3.40 -21.51
C VAL A 453 -2.83 -3.87 -22.28
N VAL A 454 -2.34 -3.07 -23.23
CA VAL A 454 -1.12 -3.38 -24.00
C VAL A 454 0.09 -3.46 -23.08
N LEU A 455 0.30 -2.46 -22.21
CA LEU A 455 1.44 -2.47 -21.27
C LEU A 455 1.42 -3.69 -20.36
N MET A 456 0.25 -4.04 -19.80
CA MET A 456 0.13 -5.18 -18.91
C MET A 456 0.34 -6.52 -19.63
N ALA A 457 -0.09 -6.63 -20.89
CA ALA A 457 0.19 -7.79 -21.72
C ALA A 457 1.69 -7.96 -21.96
N VAL A 458 2.41 -6.87 -22.23
CA VAL A 458 3.88 -6.88 -22.39
C VAL A 458 4.57 -7.27 -21.07
N ILE A 459 4.14 -6.73 -19.92
CA ILE A 459 4.69 -7.11 -18.61
C ILE A 459 4.50 -8.61 -18.35
N CYS A 460 3.30 -9.14 -18.60
CA CYS A 460 3.00 -10.56 -18.44
C CYS A 460 3.88 -11.43 -19.35
N PHE A 461 4.11 -10.99 -20.59
CA PHE A 461 4.99 -11.68 -21.53
C PHE A 461 6.45 -11.73 -21.03
N VAL A 462 7.00 -10.60 -20.59
CA VAL A 462 8.37 -10.51 -20.06
C VAL A 462 8.54 -11.39 -18.81
N LEU A 463 7.59 -11.36 -17.88
CA LEU A 463 7.64 -12.17 -16.66
C LEU A 463 7.58 -13.68 -16.98
N ARG A 464 6.68 -14.11 -17.87
CA ARG A 464 6.62 -15.51 -18.31
C ARG A 464 7.90 -15.96 -18.99
N TYR A 465 8.51 -15.10 -19.79
CA TYR A 465 9.79 -15.39 -20.43
C TYR A 465 10.90 -15.59 -19.39
N LYS A 466 11.02 -14.70 -18.39
CA LYS A 466 11.98 -14.84 -17.29
C LYS A 466 11.73 -16.09 -16.45
N GLN A 467 10.46 -16.42 -16.14
CA GLN A 467 10.10 -17.65 -15.43
C GLN A 467 10.57 -18.91 -16.18
N LYS A 468 10.35 -18.98 -17.49
CA LYS A 468 10.80 -20.11 -18.32
C LYS A 468 12.32 -20.27 -18.29
N ILE A 469 13.07 -19.17 -18.34
CA ILE A 469 14.54 -19.22 -18.24
C ILE A 469 14.97 -19.73 -16.86
N ALA A 470 14.36 -19.24 -15.78
CA ALA A 470 14.68 -19.66 -14.42
C ALA A 470 14.41 -21.16 -14.21
N MET A 471 13.27 -21.68 -14.68
CA MET A 471 12.94 -23.11 -14.60
C MET A 471 13.93 -23.98 -15.38
N LYS A 472 14.37 -23.55 -16.56
CA LYS A 472 15.39 -24.27 -17.33
C LYS A 472 16.70 -24.37 -16.55
N LYS A 473 17.12 -23.28 -15.90
CA LYS A 473 18.33 -23.25 -15.07
C LYS A 473 18.22 -24.13 -13.83
N GLU A 474 17.08 -24.15 -13.15
CA GLU A 474 16.88 -25.05 -12.01
C GLU A 474 16.91 -26.52 -12.46
N ALA A 475 16.28 -26.85 -13.60
CA ALA A 475 16.34 -28.19 -14.17
C ALA A 475 17.74 -28.58 -14.63
N GLU A 476 18.55 -27.63 -15.10
CA GLU A 476 19.97 -27.84 -15.42
C GLU A 476 20.81 -28.00 -14.14
N ASN A 477 20.60 -27.17 -13.12
CA ASN A 477 21.26 -27.28 -11.82
C ASN A 477 20.89 -28.57 -11.09
N GLU A 478 19.65 -29.04 -11.19
CA GLU A 478 19.20 -30.30 -10.60
C GLU A 478 19.75 -31.52 -11.37
N LYS A 479 20.11 -31.35 -12.65
CA LYS A 479 20.88 -32.35 -13.42
C LYS A 479 22.37 -32.33 -13.08
N LEU A 480 22.95 -31.15 -12.78
CA LEU A 480 24.36 -30.97 -12.44
C LEU A 480 24.67 -31.34 -10.99
N ASN A 481 23.76 -30.99 -10.07
CA ASN A 481 23.78 -31.31 -8.65
C ASN A 481 22.44 -31.96 -8.30
N PRO A 482 22.26 -33.26 -8.60
CA PRO A 482 21.11 -34.00 -8.05
C PRO A 482 21.15 -33.80 -6.54
N LYS A 483 20.03 -33.34 -5.96
CA LYS A 483 19.90 -33.24 -4.51
C LYS A 483 20.33 -34.60 -3.94
N GLU A 484 21.38 -34.62 -3.12
CA GLU A 484 21.70 -35.80 -2.33
C GLU A 484 20.47 -36.06 -1.46
N ASP A 485 19.64 -37.00 -1.90
CA ASP A 485 18.52 -37.51 -1.13
C ASP A 485 19.09 -38.07 0.17
N ILE A 486 18.82 -37.34 1.27
CA ILE A 486 18.80 -37.81 2.65
C ILE A 486 20.09 -38.54 3.06
N ILE A 487 21.01 -37.81 3.71
CA ILE A 487 22.00 -38.46 4.58
C ILE A 487 21.25 -39.24 5.64
N HIS A 488 21.17 -40.56 5.46
CA HIS A 488 20.55 -41.46 6.43
C HIS A 488 21.41 -41.46 7.69
N CYS A 489 20.76 -41.44 8.87
CA CYS A 489 21.39 -41.34 10.20
C CYS A 489 22.48 -42.42 10.47
N CYS A 490 22.55 -43.46 9.64
CA CYS A 490 23.51 -44.56 9.75
C CYS A 490 24.95 -44.21 9.37
N GLN A 491 25.25 -43.04 8.79
CA GLN A 491 26.64 -42.63 8.54
C GLN A 491 27.44 -42.29 9.82
N TYR A 492 26.77 -42.15 10.97
CA TYR A 492 27.40 -41.85 12.26
C TYR A 492 27.32 -43.01 13.28
N THR A 493 26.87 -44.20 12.86
CA THR A 493 26.74 -45.37 13.74
C THR A 493 27.29 -46.63 13.08
N SER A 494 28.05 -47.44 13.83
CA SER A 494 28.74 -48.66 13.38
C SER A 494 27.84 -49.88 13.10
N SER A 495 26.59 -49.67 12.67
CA SER A 495 25.65 -50.76 12.38
C SER A 495 25.16 -50.68 10.94
N ASP A 496 25.40 -51.75 10.18
CA ASP A 496 25.01 -51.91 8.77
C ASP A 496 23.50 -51.77 8.57
N CYS A 497 23.07 -50.82 7.72
CA CYS A 497 21.72 -50.81 7.17
C CYS A 497 21.76 -51.48 5.79
N GLY A 498 21.19 -52.69 5.69
CA GLY A 498 21.31 -53.58 4.54
C GLY A 498 20.53 -53.15 3.28
N LEU A 499 20.84 -51.98 2.70
CA LEU A 499 20.27 -51.52 1.43
C LEU A 499 21.39 -51.11 0.46
N SER A 500 21.42 -51.72 -0.73
CA SER A 500 22.46 -51.51 -1.75
C SER A 500 22.26 -50.21 -2.54
N LYS A 501 23.31 -49.42 -2.69
CA LYS A 501 23.38 -48.28 -3.64
C LYS A 501 23.24 -48.77 -5.09
N SER A 502 22.49 -48.03 -5.90
CA SER A 502 22.51 -48.17 -7.36
C SER A 502 23.49 -47.16 -7.95
N GLU A 503 24.53 -47.64 -8.62
CA GLU A 503 25.46 -46.84 -9.44
C GLU A 503 24.77 -46.29 -10.68
N LYS A 504 25.08 -45.04 -11.07
CA LYS A 504 25.28 -44.69 -12.49
C LYS A 504 26.07 -43.39 -12.68
N GLN A 505 27.21 -43.54 -13.36
CA GLN A 505 27.97 -42.51 -14.06
C GLN A 505 27.18 -41.93 -15.25
N ASN A 506 27.36 -40.63 -15.55
CA ASN A 506 28.03 -40.24 -16.80
C ASN A 506 28.39 -38.74 -16.83
N THR A 507 29.66 -38.49 -17.08
CA THR A 507 30.31 -37.21 -17.38
C THR A 507 30.01 -36.79 -18.83
N GLY A 508 29.62 -35.53 -19.02
CA GLY A 508 29.58 -34.88 -20.32
C GLY A 508 30.01 -33.43 -20.18
N GLU A 509 31.21 -33.11 -20.68
CA GLU A 509 31.74 -31.74 -20.77
C GLU A 509 30.84 -30.85 -21.61
N ILE A 510 30.27 -29.78 -21.03
CA ILE A 510 29.62 -28.70 -21.79
C ILE A 510 30.01 -27.33 -21.21
N ARG A 511 30.59 -26.50 -22.08
CA ARG A 511 31.12 -25.13 -21.96
C ARG A 511 30.73 -24.31 -20.71
N MET A 512 31.74 -24.04 -19.88
CA MET A 512 31.74 -23.20 -18.67
C MET A 512 31.73 -21.67 -18.90
N THR A 513 31.74 -21.18 -20.14
CA THR A 513 32.03 -19.75 -20.40
C THR A 513 30.82 -18.82 -20.41
N ASP A 514 29.59 -19.32 -20.63
CA ASP A 514 28.36 -18.51 -20.59
C ASP A 514 27.63 -18.58 -19.23
N THR A 515 27.94 -19.60 -18.40
CA THR A 515 27.34 -19.84 -17.09
C THR A 515 27.93 -18.95 -15.99
N ALA A 516 29.24 -18.65 -16.06
CA ALA A 516 29.93 -17.82 -15.08
C ALA A 516 29.45 -16.35 -15.08
N ASN A 517 29.19 -15.76 -16.26
CA ASN A 517 28.73 -14.37 -16.36
C ASN A 517 27.35 -14.15 -15.73
N LEU A 518 26.46 -15.14 -15.80
CA LEU A 518 25.08 -15.01 -15.35
C LEU A 518 24.88 -15.36 -13.87
N GLU A 519 25.71 -16.25 -13.32
CA GLU A 519 25.85 -16.45 -11.87
C GLU A 519 26.45 -15.20 -11.20
N GLN A 520 27.43 -14.57 -11.84
CA GLN A 520 27.96 -13.29 -11.41
C GLN A 520 26.90 -12.18 -11.53
N GLU A 521 26.00 -12.22 -12.52
CA GLU A 521 24.88 -11.28 -12.63
C GLU A 521 23.79 -11.49 -11.57
N ILE A 522 23.34 -12.71 -11.28
CA ILE A 522 22.31 -12.97 -10.26
C ILE A 522 22.88 -12.75 -8.86
N SER A 523 24.10 -13.22 -8.61
CA SER A 523 24.80 -12.94 -7.37
C SER A 523 25.12 -11.45 -7.23
N ALA A 524 25.38 -10.68 -8.30
CA ALA A 524 25.52 -9.22 -8.25
C ALA A 524 24.22 -8.50 -7.89
N SER A 525 23.08 -8.98 -8.40
CA SER A 525 21.75 -8.46 -8.05
C SER A 525 21.32 -8.82 -6.62
N ALA A 526 21.98 -9.79 -5.97
CA ALA A 526 21.83 -10.09 -4.55
C ALA A 526 23.01 -9.57 -3.70
N SER A 527 24.18 -9.31 -4.28
CA SER A 527 25.40 -8.89 -3.58
C SER A 527 25.33 -7.43 -3.24
N TRP A 528 24.74 -6.59 -4.11
CA TRP A 528 24.44 -5.20 -3.76
C TRP A 528 23.61 -5.12 -2.49
N TYR A 529 22.82 -6.17 -2.17
CA TYR A 529 22.01 -6.28 -0.97
C TYR A 529 22.80 -6.67 0.28
N LYS A 530 23.90 -7.41 0.13
CA LYS A 530 24.74 -7.87 1.26
C LYS A 530 25.81 -6.87 1.69
N THR A 531 26.18 -5.90 0.84
CA THR A 531 27.36 -5.05 1.08
C THR A 531 27.24 -4.03 2.22
N ASP A 532 26.05 -3.78 2.78
CA ASP A 532 25.85 -2.80 3.85
C ASP A 532 25.47 -3.41 5.23
N GLN A 533 25.38 -4.74 5.34
CA GLN A 533 25.04 -5.39 6.63
C GLN A 533 26.14 -5.26 7.71
N GLN A 534 27.32 -4.74 7.36
CA GLN A 534 28.46 -4.63 8.30
C GLN A 534 28.58 -3.28 9.02
N LYS A 535 27.57 -2.40 8.97
CA LYS A 535 27.58 -1.15 9.75
C LYS A 535 26.24 -0.88 10.42
N VAL A 536 25.90 -1.71 11.40
CA VAL A 536 25.06 -1.26 12.52
C VAL A 536 25.85 -1.65 13.79
N PRO A 537 26.27 -0.67 14.62
CA PRO A 537 26.95 -0.94 15.88
C PRO A 537 26.06 -1.65 16.89
#